data_AF-A0A1M5CD59-F1
#
_entry.id   AF-A0A1M5CD59-F1
#
_cell.length_a   1.000
_cell.length_b   1.000
_cell.length_c   1.000
_cell.angle_alpha   90.00
_cell.angle_beta   90.00
_cell.angle_gamma   90.00
#
_symmetry.space_group_name_H-M   'P 1'
#
loop_
_entity.id
_entity.type
_entity.pdbx_description
1 polymer ?
#
loop_
_entity_poly.entity_id
_entity_poly.type
_entity_poly.pdbx_seq_one_letter_code
_entity_poly.pdbx_strand_id
1 'polypeptide(L)'
;MYYEKPLPFYMTYPYADMYDQEWMLEQEMEKMKSYYPKNAAMVQKFVEDACDKIEYEGSMIYDEYPDRFMMNQMCDHIYSQVKEENARLEMMELEKIQKEEEKVIPIELPERLRRELEREKVPGEDKIYEENKRYEEDKMPEEEPEEDMPEDPGYGQEKIKKIEKDMAEKMQTQEITDRALRELVQVLFFNEVYRRRCRRRRCRRYF
;
A
#
# COMPACT_ATOMS: atom_id res chain seq x y z
N MET A 1 -59.19 -37.01 11.24
CA MET A 1 -58.01 -37.14 12.11
C MET A 1 -56.83 -37.39 11.19
N TYR A 2 -56.07 -36.35 10.86
CA TYR A 2 -54.84 -36.52 10.09
C TYR A 2 -53.84 -37.24 10.98
N TYR A 3 -53.35 -38.39 10.52
CA TYR A 3 -52.28 -39.10 11.21
C TYR A 3 -51.01 -38.25 11.10
N GLU A 4 -50.62 -37.60 12.18
CA GLU A 4 -49.27 -37.10 12.37
C GLU A 4 -48.35 -38.31 12.39
N LYS A 5 -47.81 -38.67 11.22
CA LYS A 5 -46.73 -39.64 11.15
C LYS A 5 -45.59 -39.06 12.00
N PRO A 6 -45.12 -39.77 13.04
CA PRO A 6 -44.01 -39.28 13.84
C PRO A 6 -42.84 -39.02 12.89
N LEU A 7 -42.23 -37.84 13.02
CA LEU A 7 -41.07 -37.47 12.22
C LEU A 7 -40.04 -38.60 12.30
N PRO A 8 -39.56 -39.11 11.16
CA PRO A 8 -38.67 -40.25 11.18
C PRO A 8 -37.38 -39.88 11.91
N PHE A 9 -36.83 -40.84 12.67
CA PHE A 9 -35.74 -40.65 13.63
C PHE A 9 -34.51 -39.94 13.05
N TYR A 10 -34.26 -40.04 11.74
CA TYR A 10 -33.13 -39.37 11.09
C TYR A 10 -33.34 -37.86 10.87
N MET A 11 -34.58 -37.36 10.90
CA MET A 11 -34.91 -35.92 10.76
C MET A 11 -34.97 -35.20 12.10
N THR A 12 -35.10 -35.93 13.22
CA THR A 12 -35.08 -35.34 14.57
C THR A 12 -33.65 -35.14 15.10
N TYR A 13 -32.63 -35.62 14.39
CA TYR A 13 -31.24 -35.39 14.73
C TYR A 13 -30.75 -34.08 14.10
N PRO A 14 -30.19 -33.15 14.90
CA PRO A 14 -29.67 -31.87 14.41
C PRO A 14 -28.42 -32.00 13.52
N TYR A 15 -27.99 -33.22 13.17
CA TYR A 15 -26.78 -33.47 12.39
C TYR A 15 -26.90 -33.02 10.92
N ALA A 16 -28.09 -33.07 10.32
CA ALA A 16 -28.28 -32.58 8.95
C ALA A 16 -28.07 -31.06 8.86
N ASP A 17 -28.57 -30.32 9.86
CA ASP A 17 -28.46 -28.86 9.95
C ASP A 17 -27.01 -28.38 10.22
N MET A 18 -26.14 -29.24 10.76
CA MET A 18 -24.76 -28.86 11.13
C MET A 18 -23.86 -28.63 9.91
N TYR A 19 -23.95 -29.48 8.88
CA TYR A 19 -23.17 -29.30 7.65
C TYR A 19 -23.71 -28.13 6.81
N ASP A 20 -25.03 -27.98 6.79
CA ASP A 20 -25.69 -26.85 6.13
C ASP A 20 -25.25 -25.52 6.78
N GLN A 21 -25.12 -25.48 8.11
CA GLN A 21 -24.62 -24.31 8.83
C GLN A 21 -23.17 -23.94 8.47
N GLU A 22 -22.24 -24.91 8.35
CA GLU A 22 -20.85 -24.60 7.96
C GLU A 22 -20.75 -24.03 6.54
N TRP A 23 -21.49 -24.62 5.61
CA TRP A 23 -21.53 -24.17 4.22
C TRP A 23 -22.17 -22.78 4.08
N MET A 24 -23.27 -22.53 4.81
CA MET A 24 -23.89 -21.21 4.88
C MET A 24 -22.92 -20.15 5.44
N LEU A 25 -22.18 -20.47 6.50
CA LEU A 25 -21.18 -19.55 7.07
C LEU A 25 -20.05 -19.22 6.10
N GLU A 26 -19.57 -20.21 5.34
CA GLU A 26 -18.49 -20.00 4.36
C GLU A 26 -18.96 -19.08 3.22
N GLN A 27 -20.20 -19.24 2.74
CA GLN A 27 -20.80 -18.34 1.76
C GLN A 27 -21.06 -16.92 2.28
N GLU A 28 -21.61 -16.81 3.49
CA GLU A 28 -21.83 -15.51 4.13
C GLU A 28 -20.52 -14.76 4.31
N MET A 29 -19.45 -15.48 4.63
CA MET A 29 -18.11 -14.90 4.72
C MET A 29 -17.57 -14.43 3.38
N GLU A 30 -17.70 -15.22 2.32
CA GLU A 30 -17.28 -14.81 0.98
C GLU A 30 -18.05 -13.56 0.52
N LYS A 31 -19.36 -13.53 0.81
CA LYS A 31 -20.18 -12.35 0.59
C LYS A 31 -19.70 -11.16 1.43
N MET A 32 -19.36 -11.35 2.71
CA MET A 32 -18.81 -10.28 3.54
C MET A 32 -17.48 -9.74 3.01
N LYS A 33 -16.59 -10.59 2.50
CA LYS A 33 -15.33 -10.18 1.87
C LYS A 33 -15.58 -9.26 0.66
N SER A 34 -16.68 -9.44 -0.08
CA SER A 34 -17.03 -8.56 -1.20
C SER A 34 -17.32 -7.11 -0.79
N TYR A 35 -17.76 -6.89 0.46
CA TYR A 35 -18.03 -5.56 1.00
C TYR A 35 -16.79 -4.88 1.59
N TYR A 36 -15.65 -5.59 1.68
CA TYR A 36 -14.46 -5.01 2.28
C TYR A 36 -13.87 -3.91 1.38
N PRO A 37 -13.38 -2.81 1.96
CA PRO A 37 -12.66 -1.81 1.20
C PRO A 37 -11.40 -2.44 0.57
N LYS A 38 -10.98 -1.92 -0.59
CA LYS A 38 -9.88 -2.49 -1.39
C LYS A 38 -8.61 -2.75 -0.56
N ASN A 39 -8.25 -1.81 0.31
CA ASN A 39 -7.07 -1.93 1.17
C ASN A 39 -7.20 -3.10 2.15
N ALA A 40 -8.35 -3.23 2.83
CA ALA A 40 -8.58 -4.34 3.76
C ALA A 40 -8.70 -5.69 3.04
N ALA A 41 -9.31 -5.71 1.85
CA ALA A 41 -9.40 -6.91 1.03
C ALA A 41 -8.01 -7.40 0.58
N MET A 42 -7.10 -6.48 0.26
CA MET A 42 -5.71 -6.81 -0.06
C MET A 42 -4.97 -7.37 1.16
N VAL A 43 -5.04 -6.70 2.33
CA VAL A 43 -4.43 -7.20 3.57
C VAL A 43 -4.98 -8.58 3.94
N GLN A 44 -6.29 -8.78 3.80
CA GLN A 44 -6.95 -10.06 4.10
C GLN A 44 -6.38 -11.20 3.23
N LYS A 45 -6.04 -10.95 1.95
CA LYS A 45 -5.39 -11.95 1.09
C LYS A 45 -4.01 -12.33 1.60
N PHE A 46 -3.18 -11.35 1.95
CA PHE A 46 -1.84 -11.62 2.51
C PHE A 46 -1.90 -12.37 3.84
N VAL A 47 -2.87 -12.05 4.67
CA VAL A 47 -3.12 -12.76 5.93
C VAL A 47 -3.54 -14.21 5.65
N GLU A 48 -4.44 -14.44 4.71
CA GLU A 48 -4.88 -15.78 4.31
C GLU A 48 -3.72 -16.62 3.76
N ASP A 49 -2.93 -16.06 2.83
CA ASP A 49 -1.75 -16.72 2.26
C ASP A 49 -0.68 -17.03 3.32
N ALA A 50 -0.50 -16.14 4.31
CA ALA A 50 0.42 -16.36 5.41
C ALA A 50 -0.10 -17.46 6.33
N CYS A 51 -1.38 -17.43 6.69
CA CYS A 51 -2.03 -18.47 7.48
C CYS A 51 -2.02 -19.84 6.79
N ASP A 52 -2.16 -19.89 5.46
CA ASP A 52 -2.08 -21.14 4.67
C ASP A 52 -0.72 -21.81 4.78
N LYS A 53 0.36 -21.04 4.78
CA LYS A 53 1.72 -21.58 4.92
C LYS A 53 1.96 -22.21 6.30
N ILE A 54 1.31 -21.69 7.33
CA ILE A 54 1.42 -22.19 8.70
C ILE A 54 0.33 -23.22 9.03
N GLU A 55 -0.61 -23.48 8.13
CA GLU A 55 -1.61 -24.52 8.29
C GLU A 55 -1.03 -25.89 7.91
N TYR A 56 -0.34 -26.50 8.86
CA TYR A 56 0.09 -27.90 8.78
C TYR A 56 -0.32 -28.67 10.04
N GLU A 57 -0.25 -30.01 9.97
CA GLU A 57 -0.51 -30.86 11.14
C GLU A 57 0.59 -30.69 12.19
N GLY A 58 0.20 -30.43 13.44
CA GLY A 58 1.16 -30.11 14.50
C GLY A 58 1.73 -28.69 14.43
N SER A 59 1.12 -27.80 13.64
CA SER A 59 1.46 -26.37 13.66
C SER A 59 1.16 -25.72 15.00
N MET A 60 2.03 -24.80 15.39
CA MET A 60 1.91 -23.96 16.60
C MET A 60 0.54 -23.27 16.73
N ILE A 61 -0.14 -22.95 15.62
CA ILE A 61 -1.48 -22.33 15.65
C ILE A 61 -2.49 -23.17 16.44
N TYR A 62 -2.35 -24.48 16.38
CA TYR A 62 -3.32 -25.40 16.95
C TYR A 62 -2.94 -25.89 18.34
N ASP A 63 -1.85 -25.37 18.89
CA ASP A 63 -1.47 -25.60 20.28
C ASP A 63 -2.55 -25.06 21.23
N GLU A 64 -2.59 -25.60 22.44
CA GLU A 64 -3.50 -25.13 23.49
C GLU A 64 -3.30 -23.62 23.74
N TYR A 65 -2.03 -23.23 23.85
CA TYR A 65 -1.58 -21.87 24.07
C TYR A 65 -0.53 -21.48 23.01
N PRO A 66 -0.91 -20.81 21.92
CA PRO A 66 0.08 -20.29 20.97
C PRO A 66 0.97 -19.25 21.64
N ASP A 67 2.26 -19.27 21.35
CA ASP A 67 3.20 -18.28 21.87
C ASP A 67 2.88 -16.88 21.32
N ARG A 68 2.80 -15.90 22.22
CA ARG A 68 2.51 -14.50 21.90
C ARG A 68 3.62 -13.88 21.07
N PHE A 69 4.88 -14.21 21.35
CA PHE A 69 6.00 -13.63 20.62
C PHE A 69 6.02 -14.12 19.17
N MET A 70 5.92 -15.42 18.93
CA MET A 70 5.82 -15.98 17.57
C MET A 70 4.61 -15.42 16.79
N MET A 71 3.45 -15.26 17.43
CA MET A 71 2.28 -14.67 16.77
C MET A 71 2.52 -13.20 16.36
N ASN A 72 3.15 -12.41 17.23
CA ASN A 72 3.48 -11.01 16.89
C ASN A 72 4.55 -10.93 15.80
N GLN A 73 5.55 -11.82 15.83
CA GLN A 73 6.58 -11.87 14.79
C GLN A 73 5.98 -12.16 13.40
N MET A 74 4.97 -13.03 13.34
CA MET A 74 4.23 -13.28 12.10
C MET A 74 3.45 -12.04 11.64
N CYS A 75 2.79 -11.31 12.55
CA CYS A 75 2.14 -10.04 12.22
C CYS A 75 3.14 -9.02 11.65
N ASP A 76 4.34 -8.92 12.21
CA ASP A 76 5.38 -8.01 11.73
C ASP A 76 5.92 -8.41 10.35
N HIS A 77 6.05 -9.71 10.10
CA HIS A 77 6.39 -10.23 8.76
C HIS A 77 5.30 -9.88 7.74
N ILE A 78 4.02 -10.14 8.05
CA ILE A 78 2.90 -9.81 7.17
C ILE A 78 2.84 -8.30 6.91
N TYR A 79 3.03 -7.48 7.94
CA TYR A 79 3.08 -6.03 7.81
C TYR A 79 4.19 -5.58 6.84
N SER A 80 5.38 -6.17 6.94
CA SER A 80 6.49 -5.87 6.03
C SER A 80 6.14 -6.21 4.58
N GLN A 81 5.50 -7.37 4.34
CA GLN A 81 5.04 -7.77 3.01
C GLN A 81 3.98 -6.84 2.44
N VAL A 82 2.98 -6.47 3.24
CA VAL A 82 1.93 -5.52 2.84
C VAL A 82 2.53 -4.15 2.51
N LYS A 83 3.51 -3.69 3.29
CA LYS A 83 4.20 -2.41 3.07
C LYS A 83 4.97 -2.41 1.75
N GLU A 84 5.69 -3.49 1.44
CA GLU A 84 6.37 -3.67 0.16
C GLU A 84 5.39 -3.66 -1.02
N GLU A 85 4.25 -4.33 -0.88
CA GLU A 85 3.24 -4.43 -1.94
C GLU A 85 2.49 -3.11 -2.15
N ASN A 86 2.18 -2.37 -1.09
CA ASN A 86 1.66 -1.01 -1.20
C ASN A 86 2.64 -0.11 -1.97
N ALA A 87 3.93 -0.14 -1.62
CA ALA A 87 4.94 0.64 -2.33
C ALA A 87 5.04 0.24 -3.81
N ARG A 88 4.94 -1.06 -4.14
CA ARG A 88 4.91 -1.55 -5.53
C ARG A 88 3.71 -1.02 -6.30
N LEU A 89 2.52 -1.01 -5.69
CA LEU A 89 1.31 -0.49 -6.33
C LEU A 89 1.39 1.01 -6.57
N GLU A 90 1.89 1.78 -5.59
CA GLU A 90 2.10 3.22 -5.73
C GLU A 90 3.05 3.53 -6.89
N MET A 91 4.16 2.80 -7.00
CA MET A 91 5.09 2.94 -8.14
C MET A 91 4.42 2.64 -9.48
N MET A 92 3.62 1.58 -9.56
CA MET A 92 2.88 1.24 -10.79
C MET A 92 1.80 2.28 -11.16
N GLU A 93 1.16 2.90 -10.17
CA GLU A 93 0.17 3.95 -10.39
C GLU A 93 0.82 5.23 -10.92
N LEU A 94 1.98 5.62 -10.36
CA LEU A 94 2.76 6.76 -10.85
C LEU A 94 3.23 6.54 -12.30
N GLU A 95 3.69 5.34 -12.64
CA GLU A 95 4.08 5.01 -14.02
C GLU A 95 2.90 5.10 -15.01
N LYS A 96 1.69 4.72 -14.58
CA LYS A 96 0.49 4.84 -15.42
C LYS A 96 0.16 6.31 -15.69
N ILE A 97 0.28 7.17 -14.68
CA ILE A 97 0.06 8.61 -14.80
C ILE A 97 1.08 9.22 -15.77
N GLN A 98 2.37 8.91 -15.63
CA GLN A 98 3.42 9.40 -16.55
C GLN A 98 3.15 8.98 -18.00
N LYS A 99 2.77 7.71 -18.21
CA LYS A 99 2.43 7.20 -19.56
C LYS A 99 1.13 7.79 -20.12
N GLU A 100 0.22 8.25 -19.27
CA GLU A 100 -0.99 8.97 -19.69
C GLU A 100 -0.68 10.43 -20.04
N GLU A 101 0.14 11.11 -19.24
CA GLU A 101 0.62 12.47 -19.52
C GLU A 101 1.41 12.54 -20.84
N GLU A 102 2.30 11.58 -21.09
CA GLU A 102 3.04 11.47 -22.36
C GLU A 102 2.11 11.28 -23.58
N LYS A 103 0.98 10.57 -23.41
CA LYS A 103 -0.01 10.38 -24.50
C LYS A 103 -0.87 11.62 -24.75
N VAL A 104 -1.03 12.49 -23.75
CA VAL A 104 -1.82 13.73 -23.86
C VAL A 104 -1.03 14.82 -24.58
N ILE A 105 0.30 14.70 -24.72
CA ILE A 105 1.12 15.57 -25.57
C ILE A 105 0.96 15.12 -27.03
N PRO A 106 0.14 15.78 -27.88
CA PRO A 106 0.09 15.44 -29.28
C PRO A 106 1.30 16.09 -29.94
N ILE A 107 2.26 15.28 -30.39
CA ILE A 107 3.14 15.65 -31.50
C ILE A 107 2.18 15.88 -32.68
N GLU A 108 1.91 17.11 -33.12
CA GLU A 108 2.86 18.02 -33.76
C GLU A 108 2.84 19.41 -33.11
N LEU A 109 4.01 19.91 -32.67
CA LEU A 109 4.23 21.35 -32.69
C LEU A 109 3.98 21.77 -34.16
N PRO A 110 3.01 22.67 -34.46
CA PRO A 110 2.68 22.99 -35.84
C PRO A 110 3.96 23.33 -36.58
N GLU A 111 4.17 22.75 -37.75
CA GLU A 111 5.39 22.93 -38.55
C GLU A 111 5.76 24.42 -38.79
N ARG A 112 4.77 25.31 -38.63
CA ARG A 112 4.89 26.76 -38.56
C ARG A 112 5.78 27.25 -37.40
N LEU A 113 5.58 26.76 -36.18
CA LEU A 113 6.29 27.25 -34.99
C LEU A 113 7.77 26.83 -34.99
N ARG A 114 8.08 25.64 -35.54
CA ARG A 114 9.48 25.22 -35.80
C ARG A 114 10.19 26.16 -36.76
N ARG A 115 9.52 26.51 -37.87
CA ARG A 115 10.02 27.47 -38.85
C ARG A 115 10.15 28.89 -38.29
N GLU A 116 9.35 29.26 -37.30
CA GLU A 116 9.43 30.55 -36.61
C GLU A 116 10.62 30.60 -35.65
N LEU A 117 10.81 29.56 -34.82
CA LEU A 117 12.01 29.45 -33.96
C LEU A 117 13.31 29.40 -34.78
N GLU A 118 13.30 28.71 -35.94
CA GLU A 118 14.48 28.65 -36.83
C GLU A 118 14.79 29.98 -37.52
N ARG A 119 13.79 30.85 -37.73
CA ARG A 119 13.98 32.21 -38.27
C ARG A 119 14.44 33.20 -37.22
N GLU A 120 14.09 32.96 -35.96
CA GLU A 120 14.41 33.85 -34.84
C GLU A 120 15.78 33.58 -34.22
N LYS A 121 16.43 32.45 -34.55
CA LYS A 121 17.86 32.25 -34.29
C LYS A 121 18.65 33.34 -35.02
N VAL A 122 18.93 34.43 -34.31
CA VAL A 122 19.78 35.50 -34.81
C VAL A 122 21.16 34.87 -35.04
N PRO A 123 21.76 35.02 -36.23
CA PRO A 123 23.04 34.41 -36.52
C PRO A 123 24.12 34.99 -35.59
N GLY A 124 24.42 34.28 -34.50
CA GLY A 124 25.35 34.74 -33.46
C GLY A 124 25.06 34.28 -32.04
N GLU A 125 23.86 33.76 -31.73
CA GLU A 125 23.51 33.38 -30.34
C GLU A 125 24.37 32.25 -29.77
N ASP A 126 24.70 31.23 -30.57
CA ASP A 126 25.58 30.14 -30.15
C ASP A 126 26.97 30.66 -29.72
N LYS A 127 27.44 31.75 -30.34
CA LYS A 127 28.70 32.39 -29.96
C LYS A 127 28.60 33.13 -28.64
N ILE A 128 27.44 33.72 -28.32
CA ILE A 128 27.20 34.42 -27.06
C ILE A 128 27.16 33.42 -25.88
N TYR A 129 26.53 32.25 -26.05
CA TYR A 129 26.52 31.21 -25.01
C TYR A 129 27.90 30.59 -24.78
N GLU A 130 28.65 30.31 -25.84
CA GLU A 130 30.03 29.82 -25.72
C GLU A 130 31.01 30.89 -25.21
N GLU A 131 30.82 32.17 -25.57
CA GLU A 131 31.56 33.29 -24.99
C GLU A 131 31.27 33.41 -23.50
N ASN A 132 29.99 33.43 -23.09
CA ASN A 132 29.60 33.54 -21.68
C ASN A 132 30.14 32.37 -20.86
N LYS A 133 30.16 31.16 -21.43
CA LYS A 133 30.75 29.98 -20.79
C LYS A 133 32.28 30.08 -20.65
N ARG A 134 32.98 30.65 -21.63
CA ARG A 134 34.43 30.96 -21.52
C ARG A 134 34.71 32.09 -20.53
N TYR A 135 33.89 33.15 -20.50
CA TYR A 135 34.04 34.25 -19.55
C TYR A 135 33.78 33.79 -18.10
N GLU A 136 32.97 32.75 -17.87
CA GLU A 136 32.82 32.09 -16.56
C GLU A 136 34.01 31.21 -16.19
N GLU A 137 34.66 30.55 -17.15
CA GLU A 137 35.81 29.66 -16.93
C GLU A 137 37.15 30.42 -16.75
N ASP A 138 37.32 31.60 -17.37
CA ASP A 138 38.55 32.40 -17.33
C ASP A 138 38.62 33.43 -16.18
N LYS A 139 37.57 33.55 -15.35
CA LYS A 139 37.66 34.30 -14.08
C LYS A 139 38.56 33.52 -13.11
N MET A 140 39.81 33.98 -12.96
CA MET A 140 40.65 33.65 -11.80
C MET A 140 39.81 33.79 -10.52
N PRO A 141 39.96 32.91 -9.51
CA PRO A 141 39.33 33.14 -8.22
C PRO A 141 40.04 34.32 -7.57
N GLU A 142 39.53 35.52 -7.81
CA GLU A 142 39.81 36.65 -6.93
C GLU A 142 39.21 36.24 -5.58
N GLU A 143 40.06 36.09 -4.56
CA GLU A 143 39.61 36.09 -3.16
C GLU A 143 38.92 37.43 -2.97
N GLU A 144 37.59 37.44 -3.08
CA GLU A 144 36.79 38.60 -2.72
C GLU A 144 37.22 39.01 -1.30
N PRO A 145 37.53 40.29 -1.03
CA PRO A 145 37.71 40.72 0.35
C PRO A 145 36.47 40.30 1.13
N GLU A 146 36.64 39.79 2.36
CA GLU A 146 35.55 39.57 3.31
C GLU A 146 34.87 40.92 3.60
N GLU A 147 34.07 41.43 2.66
CA GLU A 147 33.05 42.41 2.92
C GLU A 147 31.90 41.63 3.53
N ASP A 148 31.55 41.97 4.78
CA ASP A 148 30.39 41.44 5.47
C ASP A 148 29.17 41.56 4.57
N MET A 149 28.82 40.46 3.91
CA MET A 149 27.63 40.31 3.10
C MET A 149 26.44 40.77 3.94
N PRO A 150 25.66 41.79 3.53
CA PRO A 150 24.39 42.03 4.18
C PRO A 150 23.54 40.78 3.99
N GLU A 151 23.24 40.08 5.08
CA GLU A 151 22.36 38.91 5.11
C GLU A 151 21.05 39.24 4.40
N ASP A 152 20.91 38.82 3.15
CA ASP A 152 19.72 39.12 2.34
C ASP A 152 18.51 38.38 2.98
N PRO A 153 17.56 39.09 3.62
CA PRO A 153 16.52 38.43 4.38
C PRO A 153 15.37 38.05 3.44
N GLY A 154 15.22 36.74 3.19
CA GLY A 154 13.90 36.16 3.37
C GLY A 154 13.10 35.66 2.17
N TYR A 155 13.61 35.56 0.93
CA TYR A 155 12.78 35.00 -0.17
C TYR A 155 12.87 33.46 -0.35
N GLY A 156 13.90 32.81 0.21
CA GLY A 156 14.05 31.35 0.20
C GLY A 156 13.63 30.66 1.50
N GLN A 157 13.79 31.34 2.64
CA GLN A 157 13.61 30.75 3.97
C GLN A 157 12.14 30.40 4.25
N GLU A 158 11.18 31.18 3.78
CA GLU A 158 9.75 30.91 3.99
C GLU A 158 9.26 29.71 3.18
N LYS A 159 9.79 29.52 1.95
CA LYS A 159 9.51 28.33 1.14
C LYS A 159 10.08 27.08 1.78
N ILE A 160 11.32 27.13 2.27
CA ILE A 160 11.97 26.01 2.96
C ILE A 160 11.20 25.67 4.25
N LYS A 161 10.85 26.65 5.09
CA LYS A 161 10.05 26.44 6.30
C LYS A 161 8.66 25.87 6.00
N LYS A 162 8.04 26.26 4.89
CA LYS A 162 6.78 25.64 4.41
C LYS A 162 6.99 24.19 4.01
N ILE A 163 8.03 23.90 3.22
CA ILE A 163 8.37 22.54 2.79
C ILE A 163 8.69 21.64 3.99
N GLU A 164 9.46 22.13 4.95
CA GLU A 164 9.77 21.41 6.20
C GLU A 164 8.52 21.12 7.01
N LYS A 165 7.60 22.09 7.11
CA LYS A 165 6.33 21.93 7.81
C LYS A 165 5.41 20.93 7.09
N ASP A 166 5.29 21.05 5.77
CA ASP A 166 4.49 20.14 4.94
C ASP A 166 5.08 18.72 4.94
N MET A 167 6.41 18.58 4.99
CA MET A 167 7.08 17.30 5.17
C MET A 167 6.81 16.71 6.55
N ALA A 168 6.90 17.50 7.63
CA ALA A 168 6.61 17.03 8.98
C ALA A 168 5.14 16.59 9.14
N GLU A 169 4.19 17.33 8.58
CA GLU A 169 2.77 16.94 8.57
C GLU A 169 2.53 15.66 7.75
N LYS A 170 3.22 15.48 6.62
CA LYS A 170 3.19 14.22 5.84
C LYS A 170 3.80 13.05 6.61
N MET A 171 4.92 13.25 7.31
CA MET A 171 5.53 12.21 8.14
C MET A 171 4.61 11.77 9.28
N GLN A 172 3.96 12.72 9.97
CA GLN A 172 3.02 12.39 11.04
C GLN A 172 1.80 11.61 10.52
N THR A 173 1.24 12.00 9.37
CA THR A 173 0.12 11.27 8.77
C THR A 173 0.54 9.87 8.32
N GLN A 174 1.74 9.72 7.76
CA GLN A 174 2.30 8.41 7.40
C GLN A 174 2.51 7.50 8.62
N GLU A 175 3.04 8.02 9.73
CA GLU A 175 3.21 7.26 10.97
C GLU A 175 1.88 6.77 11.56
N ILE A 176 0.85 7.62 11.53
CA ILE A 176 -0.50 7.25 11.96
C ILE A 176 -1.07 6.13 11.09
N THR A 177 -0.85 6.20 9.77
CA THR A 177 -1.29 5.13 8.85
C THR A 177 -0.52 3.83 9.06
N ASP A 178 0.78 3.89 9.33
CA ASP A 178 1.61 2.71 9.58
C ASP A 178 1.16 1.96 10.85
N ARG A 179 0.87 2.71 11.91
CA ARG A 179 0.33 2.13 13.15
C ARG A 179 -1.05 1.49 12.90
N ALA A 180 -1.94 2.19 12.21
CA ALA A 180 -3.28 1.69 11.91
C ALA A 180 -3.25 0.43 11.02
N LEU A 181 -2.33 0.37 10.05
CA LEU A 181 -2.11 -0.80 9.21
C LEU A 181 -1.62 -1.98 10.03
N ARG A 182 -0.68 -1.78 10.94
CA ARG A 182 -0.18 -2.85 11.84
C ARG A 182 -1.29 -3.38 12.75
N GLU A 183 -2.11 -2.49 13.31
CA GLU A 183 -3.28 -2.87 14.12
C GLU A 183 -4.32 -3.65 13.28
N LEU A 184 -4.58 -3.21 12.05
CA LEU A 184 -5.46 -3.91 11.12
C LEU A 184 -4.94 -5.32 10.79
N VAL A 185 -3.66 -5.46 10.42
CA VAL A 185 -3.01 -6.75 10.17
C VAL A 185 -3.17 -7.67 11.37
N GLN A 186 -2.89 -7.16 12.57
CA GLN A 186 -2.99 -7.92 13.80
C GLN A 186 -4.42 -8.44 14.05
N VAL A 187 -5.44 -7.57 13.91
CA VAL A 187 -6.84 -7.95 14.10
C VAL A 187 -7.27 -8.99 13.07
N LEU A 188 -6.94 -8.78 11.79
CA LEU A 188 -7.30 -9.72 10.73
C LEU A 188 -6.60 -11.06 10.91
N PHE A 189 -5.32 -11.07 11.27
CA PHE A 189 -4.55 -12.28 11.54
C PHE A 189 -5.13 -13.09 12.70
N PHE A 190 -5.39 -12.45 13.85
CA PHE A 190 -5.99 -13.17 14.99
C PHE A 190 -7.40 -13.68 14.70
N ASN A 191 -8.21 -12.92 13.96
CA ASN A 191 -9.53 -13.38 13.54
C ASN A 191 -9.44 -14.60 12.63
N GLU A 192 -8.52 -14.59 11.67
CA GLU A 192 -8.25 -15.75 10.81
C GLU A 192 -7.83 -16.97 11.65
N VAL A 193 -6.78 -16.83 12.47
CA VAL A 193 -6.29 -17.90 13.34
C VAL A 193 -7.39 -18.46 14.23
N TYR A 194 -8.20 -17.58 14.83
CA TYR A 194 -9.34 -17.99 15.64
C TYR A 194 -10.36 -18.78 14.81
N ARG A 195 -10.70 -18.32 13.61
CA ARG A 195 -11.61 -19.03 12.70
C ARG A 195 -11.09 -20.42 12.35
N ARG A 196 -9.81 -20.57 11.99
CA ARG A 196 -9.20 -21.90 11.70
C ARG A 196 -9.23 -22.82 12.91
N ARG A 197 -8.91 -22.29 14.10
CA ARG A 197 -8.99 -23.07 15.36
C ARG A 197 -10.43 -23.48 15.66
N CYS A 198 -11.41 -22.60 15.47
CA CYS A 198 -12.83 -22.90 15.65
C CYS A 198 -13.35 -23.92 14.63
N ARG A 199 -12.92 -23.85 13.36
CA ARG A 199 -13.23 -24.87 12.35
C ARG A 199 -12.66 -26.21 12.77
N ARG A 200 -11.36 -26.29 13.09
CA ARG A 200 -10.70 -27.54 13.48
C ARG A 200 -11.26 -28.16 14.77
N ARG A 201 -11.61 -27.34 15.78
CA ARG A 201 -12.25 -27.83 17.02
C ARG A 201 -13.68 -28.31 16.79
N ARG A 202 -14.45 -27.64 15.94
CA ARG A 202 -15.78 -28.12 15.53
C ARG A 202 -15.64 -29.45 14.82
N CYS A 203 -14.83 -29.55 13.77
CA CYS A 203 -14.65 -30.81 13.03
C CYS A 203 -14.13 -31.98 13.90
N ARG A 204 -13.24 -31.73 14.88
CA ARG A 204 -12.75 -32.78 15.82
C ARG A 204 -13.76 -33.21 16.89
N ARG A 205 -14.84 -32.45 17.12
CA ARG A 205 -15.88 -32.81 18.10
C ARG A 205 -16.91 -33.79 17.54
N TYR A 206 -16.87 -34.03 16.23
CA TYR A 206 -17.79 -34.93 15.52
C TYR A 206 -17.16 -36.29 15.16
N PHE A 207 -15.94 -36.59 15.63
CA PHE A 207 -15.26 -37.89 15.52
C PHE A 207 -14.96 -38.48 16.89
#